data_AF-A0A8J7JH84-F1
#
_entry.id   AF-A0A8J7JH84-F1
#
_cell.length_a   1.000
_cell.length_b   1.000
_cell.length_c   1.000
_cell.angle_alpha   90.00
_cell.angle_beta   90.00
_cell.angle_gamma   90.00
#
_symmetry.space_group_name_H-M   'P 1'
#
loop_
_entity.id
_entity.type
_entity.pdbx_description
1 polymer ?
#
loop_
_entity_poly.entity_id
_entity_poly.type
_entity_poly.pdbx_seq_one_letter_code
_entity_poly.pdbx_strand_id
1 'polypeptide(L)'
;MLNFESFGVESIALNSSLAELVPGIGSDQTALKELIALSSFSAQSSGGAASPTYGTDAEDILIGDSDTDQLYGRRGCDVLYGVAGDDTIFGNQASDWLWGGQGHDFLNGGQGDDALAGGLGQDSLVGGSGDDWLWGNQGDDTLKGSSGRDRLWGEVGRDRLEGGTGQDFLYGGHGEDILIDSDGGDVLTGGPWADEFWLCGGTLGPTKITDFQVGRDRIKLLNMNLAYDDLTLKNGELGAVISAGDIELAQLAGVDASQLVEKDFIFGNAKAANELQAVIEQVLQTTHLPGATAAVAAPDDTVWIGAGGVSELIQEMPMGIDDRFQIGSVTKPMVATVALQLVQEGRLSLEDTLTDWLPTAITDGLEHSQYITLRHLLNHTSGIPDFDDVLLSDLYEDQSLGLKSRTNEEILAQYVYAQPSLSAPGKAYSYSNTNYLLVGEIVETVSNTSLAKVLRKQIFEPLGMQNSFFSPQESIPGGYTYGYFDGDQNGMPSVDVSALNPSFDGDGGHAGIVSTARDVARFTQGLLEGELLAPETLKQMTTNGVPVGDGTFSGLGIFLDPQGYTVLFHGGSWLGWSSQLLYLPNQDTTISVITNFKSQASSQPEVKLLQDIGLSVIDNFKDYFVEN
;
A
#
# COMPACT_ATOMS: atom_id res chain seq x y z
N MET A 1 -10.97 15.66 -38.60
CA MET A 1 -12.08 16.61 -38.81
C MET A 1 -13.40 15.90 -38.56
N LEU A 2 -13.89 15.93 -37.33
CA LEU A 2 -15.29 15.63 -36.99
C LEU A 2 -15.80 16.78 -36.13
N ASN A 3 -16.96 17.31 -36.53
CA ASN A 3 -17.60 18.53 -36.05
C ASN A 3 -18.66 18.14 -35.01
N PHE A 4 -18.66 18.76 -33.83
CA PHE A 4 -19.79 18.71 -32.90
C PHE A 4 -20.11 20.12 -32.39
N GLU A 5 -20.85 20.89 -33.20
CA GLU A 5 -21.62 22.03 -32.72
C GLU A 5 -23.00 21.52 -32.31
N SER A 6 -23.37 21.66 -31.02
CA SER A 6 -24.66 22.23 -30.55
C SER A 6 -25.07 21.66 -29.20
N PHE A 7 -24.83 22.40 -28.11
CA PHE A 7 -25.78 22.52 -26.99
C PHE A 7 -25.55 23.87 -26.32
N GLY A 8 -26.55 24.76 -26.41
CA GLY A 8 -26.56 26.03 -25.70
C GLY A 8 -27.28 25.90 -24.36
N VAL A 9 -26.72 26.48 -23.32
CA VAL A 9 -27.41 26.79 -22.05
C VAL A 9 -26.88 28.12 -21.50
N GLU A 10 -27.77 29.11 -21.39
CA GLU A 10 -27.59 30.27 -20.51
C GLU A 10 -27.89 29.84 -19.06
N SER A 11 -26.90 29.96 -18.17
CA SER A 11 -26.98 30.27 -16.72
C SER A 11 -25.99 29.44 -15.88
N ILE A 12 -24.90 30.11 -15.45
CA ILE A 12 -24.08 29.90 -14.23
C ILE A 12 -24.12 28.48 -13.63
N ALA A 13 -23.19 27.64 -14.06
CA ALA A 13 -22.63 26.52 -13.29
C ALA A 13 -21.26 26.19 -13.91
N LEU A 14 -20.21 26.23 -13.10
CA LEU A 14 -18.89 25.69 -13.44
C LEU A 14 -19.08 24.21 -13.81
N ASN A 15 -19.15 23.90 -15.10
CA ASN A 15 -19.08 22.53 -15.57
C ASN A 15 -18.54 22.49 -17.01
N SER A 16 -17.67 21.51 -17.24
CA SER A 16 -17.20 20.94 -18.51
C SER A 16 -16.47 21.80 -19.54
N SER A 17 -16.30 23.12 -19.38
CA SER A 17 -15.63 23.95 -20.40
C SER A 17 -14.14 24.24 -20.17
N LEU A 18 -13.58 23.90 -18.99
CA LEU A 18 -12.13 24.02 -18.74
C LEU A 18 -11.35 22.79 -19.22
N ALA A 19 -11.95 21.58 -19.17
CA ALA A 19 -11.32 20.34 -19.64
C ALA A 19 -11.00 20.33 -21.15
N GLU A 20 -11.73 21.11 -21.97
CA GLU A 20 -11.45 21.23 -23.42
C GLU A 20 -10.40 22.30 -23.76
N LEU A 21 -9.93 23.09 -22.78
CA LEU A 21 -9.03 24.23 -22.99
C LEU A 21 -7.55 23.96 -22.65
N VAL A 22 -7.25 22.82 -22.02
CA VAL A 22 -5.93 22.54 -21.39
C VAL A 22 -4.86 21.99 -22.33
N PRO A 23 -5.14 21.20 -23.39
CA PRO A 23 -4.07 20.72 -24.28
C PRO A 23 -3.31 21.85 -25.01
N GLY A 24 -3.76 23.10 -24.89
CA GLY A 24 -3.14 24.29 -25.46
C GLY A 24 -2.42 25.21 -24.47
N ILE A 25 -2.42 24.95 -23.16
CA ILE A 25 -1.66 25.76 -22.19
C ILE A 25 -0.22 25.24 -22.15
N GLY A 26 0.47 25.32 -23.29
CA GLY A 26 1.92 25.16 -23.32
C GLY A 26 2.57 26.40 -22.73
N SER A 27 3.29 26.27 -21.61
CA SER A 27 4.31 27.22 -21.11
C SER A 27 3.91 28.69 -20.84
N ASP A 28 2.68 29.13 -21.10
CA ASP A 28 2.29 30.53 -21.02
C ASP A 28 1.58 30.86 -19.71
N GLN A 29 2.36 31.30 -18.72
CA GLN A 29 1.89 31.81 -17.41
C GLN A 29 0.91 32.99 -17.51
N THR A 30 0.67 33.56 -18.70
CA THR A 30 -0.21 34.73 -18.89
C THR A 30 -1.69 34.35 -18.75
N ALA A 31 -2.09 33.17 -19.22
CA ALA A 31 -3.49 32.71 -19.11
C ALA A 31 -3.88 32.36 -17.67
N LEU A 32 -2.97 31.73 -16.91
CA LEU A 32 -3.15 31.44 -15.48
C LEU A 32 -3.24 32.74 -14.66
N LYS A 33 -2.41 33.75 -14.98
CA LYS A 33 -2.46 35.09 -14.35
C LYS A 33 -3.75 35.86 -14.68
N GLU A 34 -4.31 35.69 -15.88
CA GLU A 34 -5.62 36.27 -16.23
C GLU A 34 -6.78 35.54 -15.54
N LEU A 35 -6.68 34.21 -15.32
CA LEU A 35 -7.64 33.42 -14.54
C LEU A 35 -7.66 33.84 -13.06
N ILE A 36 -6.48 34.01 -12.45
CA ILE A 36 -6.28 34.50 -11.07
C ILE A 36 -6.84 35.92 -10.89
N ALA A 37 -6.78 36.76 -11.91
CA ALA A 37 -7.29 38.14 -11.85
C ALA A 37 -8.82 38.24 -11.95
N LEU A 38 -9.51 37.16 -12.33
CA LEU A 38 -10.95 37.13 -12.58
C LEU A 38 -11.75 36.36 -11.54
N SER A 39 -11.10 35.67 -10.61
CA SER A 39 -11.72 34.77 -9.65
C SER A 39 -11.68 35.32 -8.22
N SER A 40 -12.63 34.91 -7.36
CA SER A 40 -12.74 35.33 -5.95
C SER A 40 -11.89 34.47 -4.99
N PHE A 41 -10.84 33.83 -5.50
CA PHE A 41 -10.02 32.85 -4.78
C PHE A 41 -9.03 33.53 -3.82
N SER A 42 -8.69 32.86 -2.72
CA SER A 42 -7.48 33.20 -1.95
C SER A 42 -6.27 32.70 -2.73
N ALA A 43 -5.37 33.62 -3.08
CA ALA A 43 -4.10 33.27 -3.73
C ALA A 43 -2.96 33.30 -2.69
N GLN A 44 -2.23 32.20 -2.57
CA GLN A 44 -1.07 32.09 -1.68
C GLN A 44 0.11 31.53 -2.45
N SER A 45 1.25 32.25 -2.42
CA SER A 45 2.50 31.83 -3.06
C SER A 45 3.49 31.32 -2.01
N SER A 46 4.24 30.25 -2.31
CA SER A 46 5.30 29.76 -1.43
C SER A 46 6.37 30.85 -1.22
N GLY A 47 6.91 30.88 0.00
CA GLY A 47 7.81 31.91 0.48
C GLY A 47 9.22 31.37 0.71
N GLY A 48 9.89 30.87 -0.32
CA GLY A 48 11.35 30.68 -0.35
C GLY A 48 11.99 29.81 0.75
N ALA A 49 11.27 28.83 1.28
CA ALA A 49 11.84 27.77 2.12
C ALA A 49 10.93 26.54 2.10
N ALA A 50 11.55 25.35 2.29
CA ALA A 50 10.98 23.99 2.35
C ALA A 50 9.87 23.74 3.41
N SER A 51 9.06 24.74 3.76
CA SER A 51 7.90 24.60 4.62
C SER A 51 6.65 24.39 3.77
N PRO A 52 5.82 23.39 4.09
CA PRO A 52 4.55 23.17 3.42
C PRO A 52 3.67 24.43 3.31
N THR A 53 3.05 24.61 2.14
CA THR A 53 2.02 25.61 1.90
C THR A 53 0.65 24.96 1.98
N TYR A 54 -0.19 25.45 2.89
CA TYR A 54 -1.56 24.95 3.08
C TYR A 54 -2.58 25.96 2.60
N GLY A 55 -3.58 25.47 1.87
CA GLY A 55 -4.85 26.13 1.63
C GLY A 55 -5.72 26.19 2.89
N THR A 56 -6.95 26.63 2.66
CA THR A 56 -8.02 26.82 3.64
C THR A 56 -9.06 25.71 3.49
N ASP A 57 -10.29 25.92 3.97
CA ASP A 57 -11.40 24.98 3.74
C ASP A 57 -12.30 25.45 2.57
N ALA A 58 -11.85 26.45 1.80
CA ALA A 58 -12.54 27.07 0.68
C ALA A 58 -11.68 26.95 -0.58
N GLU A 59 -12.24 27.30 -1.73
CA GLU A 59 -11.53 27.26 -3.02
C GLU A 59 -10.29 28.18 -3.02
N ASP A 60 -9.11 27.60 -3.20
CA ASP A 60 -7.81 28.24 -3.12
C ASP A 60 -6.99 28.13 -4.42
N ILE A 61 -6.07 29.09 -4.63
CA ILE A 61 -5.03 28.99 -5.64
C ILE A 61 -3.68 28.98 -4.94
N LEU A 62 -2.98 27.85 -5.00
CA LEU A 62 -1.64 27.66 -4.44
C LEU A 62 -0.62 27.57 -5.57
N ILE A 63 0.44 28.37 -5.49
CA ILE A 63 1.50 28.37 -6.49
C ILE A 63 2.85 28.25 -5.79
N GLY A 64 3.62 27.25 -6.20
CA GLY A 64 5.02 27.04 -5.84
C GLY A 64 5.95 28.10 -6.42
N ASP A 65 7.25 27.90 -6.25
CA ASP A 65 8.30 28.75 -6.77
C ASP A 65 9.17 28.05 -7.82
N SER A 66 10.47 27.90 -7.60
CA SER A 66 11.34 27.16 -8.53
C SER A 66 12.19 26.12 -7.81
N ASP A 67 11.99 26.00 -6.50
CA ASP A 67 12.55 24.99 -5.64
C ASP A 67 11.50 23.89 -5.40
N THR A 68 11.87 22.77 -4.78
CA THR A 68 10.91 21.74 -4.35
C THR A 68 9.90 22.30 -3.35
N ASP A 69 8.63 22.25 -3.72
CA ASP A 69 7.50 22.70 -2.94
C ASP A 69 6.65 21.54 -2.38
N GLN A 70 5.94 21.83 -1.29
CA GLN A 70 4.88 20.96 -0.78
C GLN A 70 3.59 21.76 -0.67
N LEU A 71 2.57 21.40 -1.46
CA LEU A 71 1.31 22.14 -1.58
C LEU A 71 0.14 21.26 -1.14
N TYR A 72 -0.76 21.81 -0.31
CA TYR A 72 -1.91 21.07 0.24
C TYR A 72 -3.20 21.91 0.12
N GLY A 73 -4.16 21.48 -0.69
CA GLY A 73 -5.45 22.17 -0.92
C GLY A 73 -6.37 22.11 0.29
N ARG A 74 -6.55 20.91 0.83
CA ARG A 74 -7.37 20.51 2.01
C ARG A 74 -8.84 20.27 1.66
N ARG A 75 -9.67 21.31 1.62
CA ARG A 75 -11.09 21.20 1.24
C ARG A 75 -11.40 22.33 0.29
N GLY A 76 -12.35 22.07 -0.60
CA GLY A 76 -12.76 23.07 -1.59
C GLY A 76 -12.24 22.64 -2.94
N CYS A 77 -12.76 23.24 -4.01
CA CYS A 77 -12.23 22.98 -5.34
C CYS A 77 -11.02 23.90 -5.56
N ASP A 78 -9.82 23.34 -5.47
CA ASP A 78 -8.58 24.09 -5.44
C ASP A 78 -7.82 24.04 -6.78
N VAL A 79 -6.92 25.00 -6.99
CA VAL A 79 -5.95 24.99 -8.10
C VAL A 79 -4.54 25.07 -7.53
N LEU A 80 -3.74 24.03 -7.73
CA LEU A 80 -2.38 23.91 -7.20
C LEU A 80 -1.39 23.78 -8.36
N TYR A 81 -0.33 24.60 -8.35
CA TYR A 81 0.71 24.58 -9.39
C TYR A 81 2.11 24.61 -8.78
N GLY A 82 2.90 23.54 -8.96
CA GLY A 82 4.28 23.40 -8.44
C GLY A 82 5.30 24.31 -9.15
N VAL A 83 5.11 24.51 -10.46
CA VAL A 83 5.95 25.33 -11.35
C VAL A 83 7.22 24.61 -11.76
N ALA A 84 8.26 24.63 -10.95
CA ALA A 84 9.53 23.98 -11.24
C ALA A 84 10.17 23.52 -9.93
N GLY A 85 10.84 22.38 -9.94
CA GLY A 85 11.24 21.69 -8.72
C GLY A 85 10.66 20.28 -8.73
N ASP A 86 11.19 19.39 -7.88
CA ASP A 86 10.56 18.09 -7.68
C ASP A 86 9.49 18.28 -6.60
N ASP A 87 8.24 18.51 -6.99
CA ASP A 87 7.18 19.01 -6.13
C ASP A 87 6.31 17.90 -5.55
N THR A 88 5.66 18.17 -4.41
CA THR A 88 4.66 17.27 -3.81
C THR A 88 3.35 18.03 -3.61
N ILE A 89 2.29 17.60 -4.29
CA ILE A 89 1.03 18.34 -4.37
C ILE A 89 -0.14 17.43 -3.97
N PHE A 90 -0.93 17.87 -3.00
CA PHE A 90 -2.12 17.16 -2.51
C PHE A 90 -3.38 18.03 -2.65
N GLY A 91 -4.38 17.60 -3.43
CA GLY A 91 -5.70 18.23 -3.50
C GLY A 91 -6.49 18.01 -2.20
N ASN A 92 -6.58 16.74 -1.81
CA ASN A 92 -7.25 16.17 -0.64
C ASN A 92 -8.76 15.94 -0.78
N GLN A 93 -9.60 16.97 -0.78
CA GLN A 93 -11.07 16.81 -0.79
C GLN A 93 -11.72 17.80 -1.74
N ALA A 94 -12.79 17.31 -2.40
CA ALA A 94 -13.49 17.95 -3.50
C ALA A 94 -12.70 17.90 -4.82
N SER A 95 -13.26 18.49 -5.87
CA SER A 95 -12.71 18.41 -7.23
C SER A 95 -11.62 19.47 -7.44
N ASP A 96 -10.37 19.02 -7.52
CA ASP A 96 -9.18 19.83 -7.56
C ASP A 96 -8.47 19.80 -8.92
N TRP A 97 -7.64 20.82 -9.17
CA TRP A 97 -6.79 20.95 -10.34
C TRP A 97 -5.34 21.04 -9.90
N LEU A 98 -4.54 20.03 -10.22
CA LEU A 98 -3.14 19.93 -9.83
C LEU A 98 -2.23 19.93 -11.06
N TRP A 99 -1.15 20.70 -11.01
CA TRP A 99 -0.10 20.68 -12.02
C TRP A 99 1.27 20.69 -11.35
N GLY A 100 2.10 19.69 -11.63
CA GLY A 100 3.49 19.62 -11.17
C GLY A 100 4.33 20.73 -11.81
N GLY A 101 4.59 20.60 -13.10
CA GLY A 101 5.28 21.62 -13.89
C GLY A 101 6.57 21.10 -14.49
N GLN A 102 7.72 21.45 -13.92
CA GLN A 102 9.02 20.95 -14.36
C GLN A 102 9.73 20.28 -13.19
N GLY A 103 10.09 19.01 -13.33
CA GLY A 103 10.77 18.26 -12.29
C GLY A 103 10.15 16.88 -12.16
N HIS A 104 10.55 16.14 -11.14
CA HIS A 104 9.96 14.84 -10.82
C HIS A 104 8.90 15.03 -9.75
N ASP A 105 7.65 15.18 -10.17
CA ASP A 105 6.56 15.62 -9.32
C ASP A 105 5.73 14.46 -8.78
N PHE A 106 5.22 14.61 -7.56
CA PHE A 106 4.22 13.72 -6.98
C PHE A 106 2.90 14.48 -6.78
N LEU A 107 1.83 14.02 -7.43
CA LEU A 107 0.51 14.62 -7.38
C LEU A 107 -0.52 13.60 -6.86
N ASN A 108 -1.33 14.03 -5.89
CA ASN A 108 -2.44 13.23 -5.37
C ASN A 108 -3.72 14.08 -5.29
N GLY A 109 -4.75 13.72 -6.07
CA GLY A 109 -6.04 14.41 -6.11
C GLY A 109 -6.81 14.22 -4.80
N GLY A 110 -6.99 12.97 -4.40
CA GLY A 110 -7.58 12.62 -3.12
C GLY A 110 -9.03 12.18 -3.27
N GLN A 111 -9.99 12.97 -2.79
CA GLN A 111 -11.41 12.66 -2.90
C GLN A 111 -12.13 13.69 -3.76
N GLY A 112 -12.77 13.28 -4.85
CA GLY A 112 -13.45 14.18 -5.75
C GLY A 112 -13.17 13.78 -7.18
N ASP A 113 -13.83 14.43 -8.14
CA ASP A 113 -13.47 14.26 -9.55
C ASP A 113 -12.34 15.26 -9.84
N ASP A 114 -11.10 14.79 -9.90
CA ASP A 114 -9.87 15.59 -9.95
C ASP A 114 -9.24 15.66 -11.34
N ALA A 115 -8.42 16.70 -11.58
CA ALA A 115 -7.65 16.88 -12.80
C ALA A 115 -6.16 17.10 -12.48
N LEU A 116 -5.30 16.16 -12.88
CA LEU A 116 -3.87 16.14 -12.56
C LEU A 116 -3.03 16.17 -13.84
N ALA A 117 -2.01 17.03 -13.87
CA ALA A 117 -1.00 17.07 -14.93
C ALA A 117 0.42 17.05 -14.34
N GLY A 118 1.24 16.07 -14.72
CA GLY A 118 2.64 15.96 -14.27
C GLY A 118 3.47 17.10 -14.85
N GLY A 119 3.69 17.06 -16.16
CA GLY A 119 4.36 18.14 -16.89
C GLY A 119 5.63 17.64 -17.56
N LEU A 120 6.79 18.17 -17.16
CA LEU A 120 8.09 17.74 -17.68
C LEU A 120 8.85 17.01 -16.59
N GLY A 121 9.24 15.77 -16.84
CA GLY A 121 10.00 14.94 -15.91
C GLY A 121 9.27 13.63 -15.67
N GLN A 122 9.84 12.76 -14.85
CA GLN A 122 9.19 11.50 -14.48
C GLN A 122 8.31 11.76 -13.27
N ASP A 123 7.00 11.71 -13.47
CA ASP A 123 6.00 12.14 -12.50
C ASP A 123 5.19 10.93 -11.97
N SER A 124 4.65 11.09 -10.75
CA SER A 124 3.76 10.10 -10.12
C SER A 124 2.42 10.77 -9.79
N LEU A 125 1.35 10.31 -10.43
CA LEU A 125 0.01 10.88 -10.34
C LEU A 125 -0.97 9.85 -9.77
N VAL A 126 -1.67 10.23 -8.71
CA VAL A 126 -2.73 9.43 -8.10
C VAL A 126 -4.04 10.23 -8.10
N GLY A 127 -5.05 9.78 -8.83
CA GLY A 127 -6.38 10.40 -8.87
C GLY A 127 -7.06 10.31 -7.50
N GLY A 128 -7.37 9.07 -7.09
CA GLY A 128 -7.92 8.79 -5.78
C GLY A 128 -9.34 8.26 -5.88
N SER A 129 -10.32 8.92 -5.26
CA SER A 129 -11.71 8.49 -5.36
C SER A 129 -12.55 9.51 -6.11
N GLY A 130 -13.17 9.11 -7.22
CA GLY A 130 -13.97 9.98 -8.08
C GLY A 130 -13.68 9.67 -9.55
N ASP A 131 -14.38 10.32 -10.47
CA ASP A 131 -14.11 10.15 -11.91
C ASP A 131 -12.98 11.13 -12.34
N ASP A 132 -11.73 10.66 -12.34
CA ASP A 132 -10.53 11.50 -12.45
C ASP A 132 -9.97 11.64 -13.88
N TRP A 133 -9.17 12.70 -14.09
CA TRP A 133 -8.41 12.95 -15.32
C TRP A 133 -6.92 13.14 -15.01
N LEU A 134 -6.08 12.28 -15.58
CA LEU A 134 -4.63 12.29 -15.35
C LEU A 134 -3.88 12.42 -16.68
N TRP A 135 -2.91 13.33 -16.73
CA TRP A 135 -1.97 13.50 -17.84
C TRP A 135 -0.53 13.44 -17.33
N GLY A 136 0.25 12.44 -17.75
CA GLY A 136 1.69 12.37 -17.45
C GLY A 136 2.46 13.49 -18.15
N ASN A 137 2.15 13.68 -19.43
CA ASN A 137 2.77 14.63 -20.34
C ASN A 137 4.14 14.16 -20.86
N GLN A 138 5.26 14.65 -20.34
CA GLN A 138 6.57 14.32 -20.92
C GLN A 138 7.51 13.76 -19.86
N GLY A 139 7.76 12.46 -19.94
CA GLY A 139 8.66 11.71 -19.10
C GLY A 139 8.21 10.27 -19.02
N ASP A 140 8.92 9.47 -18.23
CA ASP A 140 8.48 8.11 -17.93
C ASP A 140 7.60 8.20 -16.67
N ASP A 141 6.28 8.26 -16.85
CA ASP A 141 5.35 8.63 -15.79
C ASP A 141 4.62 7.42 -15.19
N THR A 142 4.15 7.55 -13.95
CA THR A 142 3.26 6.57 -13.30
C THR A 142 1.93 7.22 -12.96
N LEU A 143 0.84 6.72 -13.55
CA LEU A 143 -0.51 7.24 -13.38
C LEU A 143 -1.42 6.16 -12.79
N LYS A 144 -2.15 6.52 -11.74
CA LYS A 144 -3.11 5.63 -11.07
C LYS A 144 -4.44 6.32 -10.85
N GLY A 145 -5.49 5.87 -11.52
CA GLY A 145 -6.86 6.40 -11.35
C GLY A 145 -7.42 6.07 -9.96
N SER A 146 -7.21 4.84 -9.52
CA SER A 146 -7.66 4.27 -8.24
C SER A 146 -9.13 3.86 -8.23
N SER A 147 -10.10 4.73 -7.93
CA SER A 147 -11.51 4.31 -7.90
C SER A 147 -12.42 5.31 -8.56
N GLY A 148 -13.19 4.87 -9.55
CA GLY A 148 -14.09 5.75 -10.28
C GLY A 148 -14.21 5.34 -11.74
N ARG A 149 -14.43 6.28 -12.64
CA ARG A 149 -14.29 6.05 -14.08
C ARG A 149 -13.30 7.06 -14.62
N ASP A 150 -12.06 6.64 -14.62
CA ASP A 150 -10.91 7.48 -14.78
C ASP A 150 -10.47 7.57 -16.24
N ARG A 151 -9.76 8.65 -16.56
CA ARG A 151 -9.15 8.83 -17.87
C ARG A 151 -7.69 9.22 -17.72
N LEU A 152 -6.81 8.35 -18.20
CA LEU A 152 -5.37 8.45 -18.05
C LEU A 152 -4.71 8.59 -19.43
N TRP A 153 -3.81 9.56 -19.56
CA TRP A 153 -2.95 9.77 -20.74
C TRP A 153 -1.48 9.83 -20.31
N GLY A 154 -0.66 8.88 -20.73
CA GLY A 154 0.80 8.91 -20.52
C GLY A 154 1.44 10.03 -21.34
N GLU A 155 1.08 10.09 -22.63
CA GLU A 155 1.58 11.02 -23.65
C GLU A 155 2.98 10.68 -24.18
N VAL A 156 4.08 11.16 -23.60
CA VAL A 156 5.43 10.97 -24.17
C VAL A 156 6.40 10.43 -23.13
N GLY A 157 6.85 9.21 -23.36
CA GLY A 157 7.85 8.50 -22.57
C GLY A 157 7.38 7.08 -22.31
N ARG A 158 8.05 6.34 -21.45
CA ARG A 158 7.65 4.97 -21.09
C ARG A 158 6.77 5.02 -19.86
N ASP A 159 5.47 5.01 -20.09
CA ASP A 159 4.51 5.29 -19.04
C ASP A 159 3.91 4.02 -18.45
N ARG A 160 3.51 4.11 -17.20
CA ARG A 160 2.75 3.07 -16.50
C ARG A 160 1.41 3.62 -16.07
N LEU A 161 0.32 3.07 -16.60
CA LEU A 161 -1.04 3.51 -16.34
C LEU A 161 -1.85 2.38 -15.69
N GLU A 162 -2.45 2.64 -14.54
CA GLU A 162 -3.39 1.73 -13.85
C GLU A 162 -4.73 2.44 -13.65
N GLY A 163 -5.81 1.91 -14.24
CA GLY A 163 -7.16 2.47 -14.07
C GLY A 163 -7.63 2.34 -12.62
N GLY A 164 -7.53 1.13 -12.09
CA GLY A 164 -7.95 0.80 -10.74
C GLY A 164 -9.29 0.08 -10.76
N THR A 165 -10.27 0.56 -10.00
CA THR A 165 -11.63 0.01 -10.05
C THR A 165 -12.55 0.89 -10.89
N GLY A 166 -13.31 0.27 -11.78
CA GLY A 166 -14.35 0.95 -12.54
C GLY A 166 -14.36 0.60 -14.01
N GLN A 167 -14.61 1.59 -14.85
CA GLN A 167 -14.54 1.41 -16.30
C GLN A 167 -13.77 2.58 -16.87
N ASP A 168 -12.48 2.34 -17.02
CA ASP A 168 -11.50 3.38 -17.24
C ASP A 168 -11.10 3.47 -18.70
N PHE A 169 -10.48 4.60 -19.05
CA PHE A 169 -9.86 4.81 -20.35
C PHE A 169 -8.39 5.13 -20.17
N LEU A 170 -7.52 4.29 -20.71
CA LEU A 170 -6.07 4.45 -20.64
C LEU A 170 -5.48 4.62 -22.05
N TYR A 171 -4.66 5.64 -22.22
CA TYR A 171 -3.91 5.93 -23.43
C TYR A 171 -2.42 6.08 -23.09
N GLY A 172 -1.58 5.14 -23.53
CA GLY A 172 -0.13 5.18 -23.30
C GLY A 172 0.50 6.36 -24.03
N GLY A 173 0.49 6.30 -25.37
CA GLY A 173 0.96 7.39 -26.22
C GLY A 173 2.25 7.00 -26.92
N HIS A 174 3.28 7.83 -26.78
CA HIS A 174 4.57 7.66 -27.43
C HIS A 174 5.58 7.05 -26.46
N GLY A 175 5.76 5.74 -26.53
CA GLY A 175 6.83 5.04 -25.85
C GLY A 175 6.47 3.58 -25.66
N GLU A 176 7.28 2.84 -24.92
CA GLU A 176 6.96 1.45 -24.59
C GLU A 176 6.21 1.47 -23.26
N ASP A 177 4.88 1.39 -23.33
CA ASP A 177 4.01 1.69 -22.19
C ASP A 177 3.45 0.41 -21.55
N ILE A 178 3.06 0.51 -20.28
CA ILE A 178 2.37 -0.52 -19.53
C ILE A 178 0.97 -0.01 -19.16
N LEU A 179 -0.07 -0.66 -19.65
CA LEU A 179 -1.47 -0.32 -19.37
C LEU A 179 -2.12 -1.47 -18.60
N ILE A 180 -2.63 -1.17 -17.41
CA ILE A 180 -3.09 -2.16 -16.44
C ILE A 180 -4.59 -2.00 -16.21
N ASP A 181 -5.31 -3.08 -16.52
CA ASP A 181 -6.72 -3.26 -16.17
C ASP A 181 -6.81 -4.15 -14.92
N SER A 182 -7.14 -3.52 -13.78
CA SER A 182 -7.15 -4.14 -12.45
C SER A 182 -8.49 -4.83 -12.10
N ASP A 183 -9.62 -4.42 -12.69
CA ASP A 183 -10.95 -4.97 -12.36
C ASP A 183 -11.85 -5.34 -13.56
N GLY A 184 -11.27 -5.40 -14.76
CA GLY A 184 -11.77 -5.96 -16.01
C GLY A 184 -12.86 -5.11 -16.65
N GLY A 185 -12.64 -4.54 -17.82
CA GLY A 185 -13.70 -3.79 -18.55
C GLY A 185 -13.24 -2.44 -19.08
N ASP A 186 -11.97 -2.13 -18.91
CA ASP A 186 -11.34 -0.89 -19.35
C ASP A 186 -11.16 -0.83 -20.86
N VAL A 187 -10.92 0.38 -21.35
CA VAL A 187 -10.54 0.64 -22.73
C VAL A 187 -9.10 1.09 -22.76
N LEU A 188 -8.22 0.26 -23.33
CA LEU A 188 -6.79 0.48 -23.38
C LEU A 188 -6.33 0.78 -24.82
N THR A 189 -5.44 1.75 -24.96
CA THR A 189 -4.83 2.12 -26.25
C THR A 189 -3.35 2.37 -25.99
N GLY A 190 -2.47 1.53 -26.55
CA GLY A 190 -1.03 1.61 -26.29
C GLY A 190 -0.40 2.78 -27.04
N GLY A 191 -0.68 2.89 -28.34
CA GLY A 191 -0.14 3.91 -29.21
C GLY A 191 0.94 3.39 -30.15
N PRO A 192 1.74 4.30 -30.75
CA PRO A 192 2.94 3.90 -31.47
C PRO A 192 3.99 3.37 -30.50
N TRP A 193 4.65 2.26 -30.88
CA TRP A 193 5.71 1.51 -30.17
C TRP A 193 5.18 0.19 -29.61
N ALA A 194 5.91 -0.43 -28.69
CA ALA A 194 5.68 -1.79 -28.23
C ALA A 194 5.18 -1.74 -26.80
N ASP A 195 3.91 -2.08 -26.63
CA ASP A 195 3.20 -1.85 -25.38
C ASP A 195 2.82 -3.16 -24.70
N GLU A 196 2.61 -3.09 -23.39
CA GLU A 196 2.14 -4.19 -22.59
C GLU A 196 0.75 -3.89 -22.00
N PHE A 197 -0.18 -4.80 -22.24
CA PHE A 197 -1.53 -4.73 -21.71
C PHE A 197 -1.69 -5.78 -20.63
N TRP A 198 -1.77 -5.35 -19.37
CA TRP A 198 -1.81 -6.23 -18.21
C TRP A 198 -3.25 -6.39 -17.76
N LEU A 199 -3.72 -7.63 -17.80
CA LEU A 199 -5.12 -7.98 -17.53
C LEU A 199 -5.20 -8.76 -16.22
N CYS A 200 -6.05 -8.29 -15.31
CA CYS A 200 -6.43 -8.98 -14.09
C CYS A 200 -7.78 -9.72 -14.26
N GLY A 201 -8.08 -10.66 -13.35
CA GLY A 201 -9.27 -11.53 -13.37
C GLY A 201 -10.59 -10.84 -13.06
N GLY A 202 -10.76 -9.59 -13.51
CA GLY A 202 -11.77 -8.63 -13.11
C GLY A 202 -13.25 -9.05 -13.23
N THR A 203 -14.12 -8.19 -12.68
CA THR A 203 -15.56 -8.46 -12.49
C THR A 203 -16.49 -7.64 -13.37
N LEU A 204 -16.00 -6.63 -14.10
CA LEU A 204 -16.83 -5.68 -14.86
C LEU A 204 -16.88 -5.94 -16.38
N GLY A 205 -16.27 -7.03 -16.84
CA GLY A 205 -16.35 -7.52 -18.22
C GLY A 205 -14.97 -7.67 -18.87
N PRO A 206 -14.93 -7.87 -20.19
CA PRO A 206 -13.67 -8.01 -20.92
C PRO A 206 -13.02 -6.65 -21.17
N THR A 207 -11.70 -6.58 -21.01
CA THR A 207 -10.87 -5.44 -21.41
C THR A 207 -10.94 -5.21 -22.92
N LYS A 208 -10.97 -3.97 -23.37
CA LYS A 208 -10.98 -3.61 -24.80
C LYS A 208 -9.67 -2.94 -25.17
N ILE A 209 -8.85 -3.61 -25.97
CA ILE A 209 -7.60 -3.06 -26.47
C ILE A 209 -7.83 -2.58 -27.90
N THR A 210 -7.60 -1.28 -28.15
CA THR A 210 -8.09 -0.64 -29.38
C THR A 210 -7.10 -0.66 -30.55
N ASP A 211 -5.81 -0.88 -30.29
CA ASP A 211 -4.76 -0.74 -31.30
C ASP A 211 -3.64 -1.80 -31.24
N PHE A 212 -3.89 -2.93 -30.58
CA PHE A 212 -2.92 -4.02 -30.40
C PHE A 212 -2.19 -4.43 -31.69
N GLN A 213 -0.87 -4.37 -31.68
CA GLN A 213 0.03 -4.69 -32.78
C GLN A 213 0.67 -6.06 -32.58
N VAL A 214 0.13 -7.07 -33.28
CA VAL A 214 0.61 -8.47 -33.21
C VAL A 214 2.12 -8.58 -33.45
N GLY A 215 2.79 -9.33 -32.57
CA GLY A 215 4.23 -9.57 -32.64
C GLY A 215 5.10 -8.39 -32.23
N ARG A 216 4.50 -7.30 -31.77
CA ARG A 216 5.17 -6.17 -31.15
C ARG A 216 4.67 -6.00 -29.72
N ASP A 217 3.37 -5.80 -29.56
CA ASP A 217 2.73 -5.60 -28.26
C ASP A 217 2.53 -6.95 -27.58
N ARG A 218 2.34 -6.92 -26.26
CA ARG A 218 2.15 -8.12 -25.45
C ARG A 218 0.99 -7.98 -24.50
N ILE A 219 0.31 -9.09 -24.23
CA ILE A 219 -0.75 -9.17 -23.23
C ILE A 219 -0.25 -9.96 -22.03
N LYS A 220 -0.16 -9.32 -20.86
CA LYS A 220 0.16 -9.99 -19.61
C LYS A 220 -1.12 -10.44 -18.91
N LEU A 221 -1.21 -11.72 -18.56
CA LEU A 221 -2.31 -12.26 -17.77
C LEU A 221 -1.84 -12.45 -16.33
N LEU A 222 -2.22 -11.52 -15.45
CA LEU A 222 -1.77 -11.48 -14.06
C LEU A 222 -2.70 -12.30 -13.15
N ASN A 223 -2.13 -13.06 -12.23
CA ASN A 223 -2.84 -13.73 -11.13
C ASN A 223 -3.97 -14.70 -11.54
N MET A 224 -4.03 -15.15 -12.79
CA MET A 224 -5.07 -16.07 -13.28
C MET A 224 -4.62 -17.55 -13.32
N ASN A 225 -3.33 -17.83 -13.07
CA ASN A 225 -2.73 -19.17 -13.19
C ASN A 225 -3.06 -19.87 -14.52
N LEU A 226 -2.96 -19.13 -15.61
CA LEU A 226 -3.21 -19.62 -16.97
C LEU A 226 -1.90 -19.91 -17.68
N ALA A 227 -1.93 -20.88 -18.58
CA ALA A 227 -0.96 -21.06 -19.65
C ALA A 227 -1.63 -20.76 -21.00
N TYR A 228 -0.82 -20.67 -22.07
CA TYR A 228 -1.34 -20.42 -23.42
C TYR A 228 -2.38 -21.47 -23.87
N ASP A 229 -2.15 -22.73 -23.50
CA ASP A 229 -3.06 -23.83 -23.83
C ASP A 229 -4.43 -23.73 -23.10
N ASP A 230 -4.54 -22.91 -22.06
CA ASP A 230 -5.80 -22.65 -21.36
C ASP A 230 -6.64 -21.58 -22.06
N LEU A 231 -6.07 -20.86 -23.03
CA LEU A 231 -6.75 -19.79 -23.75
C LEU A 231 -7.58 -20.32 -24.93
N THR A 232 -8.77 -19.73 -25.07
CA THR A 232 -9.60 -19.86 -26.26
C THR A 232 -9.58 -18.55 -27.04
N LEU A 233 -9.04 -18.60 -28.26
CA LEU A 233 -8.95 -17.44 -29.17
C LEU A 233 -9.99 -17.57 -30.30
N LYS A 234 -10.87 -16.59 -30.44
CA LYS A 234 -11.93 -16.56 -31.47
C LYS A 234 -12.09 -15.18 -32.06
N ASN A 235 -12.63 -15.09 -33.27
CA ASN A 235 -13.04 -13.80 -33.83
C ASN A 235 -14.45 -13.43 -33.33
N GLY A 236 -14.58 -12.23 -32.77
CA GLY A 236 -15.83 -11.57 -32.40
C GLY A 236 -16.16 -10.39 -33.34
N GLU A 237 -17.05 -9.51 -32.91
CA GLU A 237 -17.48 -8.35 -33.72
C GLU A 237 -16.40 -7.25 -33.84
N LEU A 238 -15.61 -7.03 -32.78
CA LEU A 238 -14.55 -6.01 -32.74
C LEU A 238 -13.20 -6.53 -33.27
N GLY A 239 -12.98 -7.84 -33.24
CA GLY A 239 -11.71 -8.49 -33.61
C GLY A 239 -11.50 -9.74 -32.78
N ALA A 240 -10.25 -10.02 -32.38
CA ALA A 240 -9.92 -11.19 -31.59
C ALA A 240 -10.54 -11.10 -30.19
N VAL A 241 -11.07 -12.21 -29.71
CA VAL A 241 -11.63 -12.40 -28.38
C VAL A 241 -10.77 -13.45 -27.70
N ILE A 242 -10.25 -13.10 -26.53
CA ILE A 242 -9.44 -13.95 -25.67
C ILE A 242 -10.29 -14.38 -24.49
N SER A 243 -10.39 -15.68 -24.25
CA SER A 243 -11.19 -16.24 -23.16
C SER A 243 -10.45 -17.34 -22.43
N ALA A 244 -10.73 -17.52 -21.13
CA ALA A 244 -10.31 -18.67 -20.34
C ALA A 244 -11.56 -19.37 -19.77
N GLY A 245 -11.82 -20.59 -20.22
CA GLY A 245 -13.10 -21.26 -19.94
C GLY A 245 -14.29 -20.45 -20.48
N ASP A 246 -15.21 -20.09 -19.59
CA ASP A 246 -16.41 -19.29 -19.92
C ASP A 246 -16.22 -17.78 -19.70
N ILE A 247 -15.04 -17.35 -19.24
CA ILE A 247 -14.73 -15.95 -18.95
C ILE A 247 -14.05 -15.32 -20.16
N GLU A 248 -14.61 -14.21 -20.63
CA GLU A 248 -13.97 -13.37 -21.65
C GLU A 248 -13.01 -12.39 -20.97
N LEU A 249 -11.72 -12.48 -21.32
CA LEU A 249 -10.67 -11.68 -20.72
C LEU A 249 -10.49 -10.37 -21.48
N ALA A 250 -10.39 -10.44 -22.81
CA ALA A 250 -10.17 -9.26 -23.62
C ALA A 250 -10.69 -9.36 -25.05
N GLN A 251 -10.94 -8.20 -25.64
CA GLN A 251 -11.27 -7.98 -27.04
C GLN A 251 -10.20 -7.08 -27.68
N LEU A 252 -9.57 -7.54 -28.76
CA LEU A 252 -8.56 -6.80 -29.51
C LEU A 252 -9.17 -6.26 -30.79
N ALA A 253 -9.32 -4.95 -30.89
CA ALA A 253 -9.94 -4.32 -32.05
C ALA A 253 -9.07 -4.51 -33.31
N GLY A 254 -9.67 -4.99 -34.40
CA GLY A 254 -9.00 -5.11 -35.70
C GLY A 254 -7.94 -6.23 -35.83
N VAL A 255 -7.71 -7.02 -34.78
CA VAL A 255 -6.81 -8.19 -34.80
C VAL A 255 -7.60 -9.44 -35.17
N ASP A 256 -7.06 -10.29 -36.03
CA ASP A 256 -7.62 -11.63 -36.25
C ASP A 256 -7.01 -12.62 -35.25
N ALA A 257 -7.86 -13.39 -34.56
CA ALA A 257 -7.46 -14.33 -33.52
C ALA A 257 -6.44 -15.38 -34.00
N SER A 258 -6.40 -15.70 -35.30
CA SER A 258 -5.42 -16.64 -35.87
C SER A 258 -4.00 -16.08 -35.98
N GLN A 259 -3.84 -14.76 -35.80
CA GLN A 259 -2.53 -14.10 -35.82
C GLN A 259 -1.82 -14.18 -34.47
N LEU A 260 -2.59 -14.37 -33.39
CA LEU A 260 -2.08 -14.46 -32.03
C LEU A 260 -1.40 -15.81 -31.81
N VAL A 261 -0.21 -15.75 -31.20
CA VAL A 261 0.60 -16.90 -30.83
C VAL A 261 1.12 -16.72 -29.40
N GLU A 262 1.66 -17.79 -28.81
CA GLU A 262 2.15 -17.80 -27.42
C GLU A 262 3.06 -16.61 -27.07
N LYS A 263 3.94 -16.18 -27.98
CA LYS A 263 4.86 -15.06 -27.76
C LYS A 263 4.18 -13.68 -27.63
N ASP A 264 2.92 -13.55 -28.03
CA ASP A 264 2.14 -12.32 -27.88
C ASP A 264 1.54 -12.21 -26.47
N PHE A 265 1.71 -13.24 -25.64
CA PHE A 265 1.24 -13.30 -24.28
C PHE A 265 2.40 -13.44 -23.30
N ILE A 266 2.22 -12.86 -22.12
CA ILE A 266 3.05 -13.04 -20.95
C ILE A 266 2.16 -13.67 -19.89
N PHE A 267 2.44 -14.91 -19.51
CA PHE A 267 1.68 -15.56 -18.44
C PHE A 267 2.35 -15.25 -17.11
N GLY A 268 1.57 -14.78 -16.13
CA GLY A 268 2.00 -14.79 -14.74
C GLY A 268 2.47 -16.21 -14.41
N ASN A 269 3.75 -16.35 -14.10
CA ASN A 269 4.45 -17.62 -14.29
C ASN A 269 3.87 -18.74 -13.40
N ALA A 270 3.01 -19.59 -13.98
CA ALA A 270 2.42 -20.74 -13.28
C ALA A 270 3.50 -21.67 -12.71
N LYS A 271 4.69 -21.74 -13.32
CA LYS A 271 5.83 -22.49 -12.79
C LYS A 271 6.35 -21.88 -11.49
N ALA A 272 6.48 -20.55 -11.41
CA ALA A 272 6.89 -19.83 -10.22
C ALA A 272 5.88 -19.98 -9.07
N ALA A 273 4.58 -19.90 -9.37
CA ALA A 273 3.53 -20.21 -8.39
C ALA A 273 3.57 -21.67 -7.91
N ASN A 274 3.78 -22.63 -8.83
CA ASN A 274 3.94 -24.05 -8.48
C ASN A 274 5.23 -24.32 -7.68
N GLU A 275 6.32 -23.61 -7.96
CA GLU A 275 7.57 -23.69 -7.21
C GLU A 275 7.39 -23.12 -5.79
N LEU A 276 6.73 -21.97 -5.64
CA LEU A 276 6.36 -21.41 -4.34
C LEU A 276 5.49 -22.40 -3.54
N GLN A 277 4.46 -22.96 -4.18
CA GLN A 277 3.60 -23.98 -3.58
C GLN A 277 4.40 -25.20 -3.09
N ALA A 278 5.32 -25.71 -3.92
CA ALA A 278 6.16 -26.85 -3.56
C ALA A 278 7.10 -26.54 -2.37
N VAL A 279 7.65 -25.33 -2.31
CA VAL A 279 8.47 -24.88 -1.17
C VAL A 279 7.64 -24.83 0.11
N ILE A 280 6.44 -24.26 0.07
CA ILE A 280 5.54 -24.20 1.23
C ILE A 280 5.26 -25.62 1.73
N GLU A 281 4.83 -26.53 0.86
CA GLU A 281 4.55 -27.93 1.23
C GLU A 281 5.77 -28.63 1.84
N GLN A 282 6.95 -28.44 1.25
CA GLN A 282 8.19 -29.02 1.77
C GLN A 282 8.50 -28.49 3.17
N VAL A 283 8.36 -27.18 3.40
CA VAL A 283 8.63 -26.62 4.73
C VAL A 283 7.63 -27.15 5.74
N LEU A 284 6.33 -27.13 5.45
CA LEU A 284 5.29 -27.66 6.34
C LEU A 284 5.57 -29.12 6.74
N GLN A 285 6.03 -29.95 5.79
CA GLN A 285 6.44 -31.34 6.08
C GLN A 285 7.63 -31.43 7.05
N THR A 286 8.60 -30.52 6.94
CA THR A 286 9.81 -30.54 7.77
C THR A 286 9.66 -29.85 9.13
N THR A 287 8.74 -28.90 9.26
CA THR A 287 8.54 -28.09 10.46
C THR A 287 7.31 -28.49 11.29
N HIS A 288 6.43 -29.33 10.73
CA HIS A 288 5.16 -29.71 11.34
C HIS A 288 4.21 -28.54 11.63
N LEU A 289 4.32 -27.46 10.85
CA LEU A 289 3.35 -26.37 10.88
C LEU A 289 1.98 -26.86 10.36
N PRO A 290 0.85 -26.44 10.99
CA PRO A 290 -0.50 -26.78 10.52
C PRO A 290 -0.78 -26.26 9.11
N GLY A 291 -0.48 -24.99 8.87
CA GLY A 291 -0.62 -24.38 7.55
C GLY A 291 0.08 -23.03 7.44
N ALA A 292 0.25 -22.60 6.19
CA ALA A 292 0.90 -21.34 5.88
C ALA A 292 0.41 -20.81 4.53
N THR A 293 0.46 -19.50 4.40
CA THR A 293 0.39 -18.78 3.12
C THR A 293 1.67 -17.99 2.93
N ALA A 294 2.04 -17.78 1.68
CA ALA A 294 3.12 -16.86 1.33
C ALA A 294 2.80 -16.14 0.04
N ALA A 295 3.28 -14.91 -0.08
CA ALA A 295 3.23 -14.14 -1.30
C ALA A 295 4.63 -13.62 -1.66
N VAL A 296 4.93 -13.58 -2.95
CA VAL A 296 6.13 -12.99 -3.52
C VAL A 296 5.67 -11.99 -4.58
N ALA A 297 5.87 -10.70 -4.32
CA ALA A 297 5.60 -9.63 -5.27
C ALA A 297 6.89 -9.24 -5.98
N ALA A 298 6.88 -9.34 -7.31
CA ALA A 298 7.98 -9.03 -8.20
C ALA A 298 7.99 -7.52 -8.59
N PRO A 299 9.10 -7.02 -9.16
CA PRO A 299 9.22 -5.63 -9.64
C PRO A 299 8.21 -5.28 -10.75
N ASP A 300 7.68 -6.30 -11.42
CA ASP A 300 6.70 -6.17 -12.49
C ASP A 300 5.26 -6.41 -11.98
N ASP A 301 5.04 -6.20 -10.68
CA ASP A 301 3.79 -6.41 -9.94
C ASP A 301 3.18 -7.80 -10.01
N THR A 302 3.93 -8.77 -10.55
CA THR A 302 3.48 -10.15 -10.50
C THR A 302 3.51 -10.60 -9.05
N VAL A 303 2.35 -10.99 -8.51
CA VAL A 303 2.25 -11.52 -7.15
C VAL A 303 2.00 -13.02 -7.21
N TRP A 304 3.02 -13.82 -6.92
CA TRP A 304 2.87 -15.25 -6.75
C TRP A 304 2.42 -15.56 -5.33
N ILE A 305 1.34 -16.33 -5.18
CA ILE A 305 0.79 -16.68 -3.86
C ILE A 305 0.66 -18.18 -3.79
N GLY A 306 1.08 -18.75 -2.67
CA GLY A 306 0.91 -20.16 -2.35
C GLY A 306 0.27 -20.34 -0.99
N ALA A 307 -0.41 -21.47 -0.82
CA ALA A 307 -1.04 -21.86 0.44
C ALA A 307 -0.89 -23.37 0.65
N GLY A 308 -0.49 -23.77 1.84
CA GLY A 308 -0.30 -25.19 2.15
C GLY A 308 -0.81 -25.54 3.54
N GLY A 309 -1.09 -26.82 3.73
CA GLY A 309 -1.58 -27.35 4.99
C GLY A 309 -3.05 -27.03 5.22
N VAL A 310 -3.42 -26.81 6.48
CA VAL A 310 -4.80 -26.65 6.92
C VAL A 310 -5.02 -25.34 7.66
N SER A 311 -6.12 -24.67 7.35
CA SER A 311 -6.63 -23.50 8.06
C SER A 311 -7.32 -23.86 9.37
N GLU A 312 -7.78 -25.12 9.50
CA GLU A 312 -8.36 -25.69 10.73
C GLU A 312 -8.01 -27.19 10.87
N LEU A 313 -7.39 -27.56 11.99
CA LEU A 313 -6.82 -28.89 12.26
C LEU A 313 -7.87 -30.00 12.48
N ILE A 314 -9.03 -29.71 13.09
CA ILE A 314 -10.00 -30.72 13.51
C ILE A 314 -10.80 -31.25 12.32
N GLN A 315 -11.24 -30.35 11.44
CA GLN A 315 -12.02 -30.64 10.24
C GLN A 315 -11.13 -30.78 9.00
N GLU A 316 -9.82 -30.58 9.15
CA GLU A 316 -8.82 -30.62 8.07
C GLU A 316 -9.21 -29.70 6.91
N MET A 317 -9.71 -28.50 7.24
CA MET A 317 -10.08 -27.50 6.24
C MET A 317 -8.81 -27.05 5.51
N PRO A 318 -8.73 -27.16 4.17
CA PRO A 318 -7.54 -26.79 3.44
C PRO A 318 -7.26 -25.29 3.56
N MET A 319 -5.98 -24.93 3.62
CA MET A 319 -5.55 -23.53 3.58
C MET A 319 -5.79 -22.95 2.17
N GLY A 320 -6.44 -21.80 2.09
CA GLY A 320 -6.65 -21.01 0.87
C GLY A 320 -5.64 -19.87 0.74
N ILE A 321 -5.40 -19.42 -0.50
CA ILE A 321 -4.51 -18.28 -0.78
C ILE A 321 -5.06 -16.93 -0.28
N ASP A 322 -6.38 -16.83 -0.13
CA ASP A 322 -7.08 -15.64 0.38
C ASP A 322 -7.50 -15.79 1.84
N ASP A 323 -7.03 -16.83 2.52
CA ASP A 323 -7.25 -16.99 3.94
C ASP A 323 -6.63 -15.82 4.71
N ARG A 324 -7.36 -15.32 5.70
CA ARG A 324 -6.95 -14.17 6.50
C ARG A 324 -6.39 -14.60 7.85
N PHE A 325 -5.41 -13.86 8.34
CA PHE A 325 -4.66 -14.18 9.54
C PHE A 325 -4.47 -12.93 10.40
N GLN A 326 -4.26 -13.13 11.70
CA GLN A 326 -3.66 -12.08 12.53
C GLN A 326 -2.21 -11.90 12.13
N ILE A 327 -1.81 -10.68 11.76
CA ILE A 327 -0.42 -10.40 11.35
C ILE A 327 0.45 -9.90 12.50
N GLY A 328 -0.07 -9.83 13.73
CA GLY A 328 0.66 -9.42 14.92
C GLY A 328 1.42 -8.11 14.70
N SER A 329 2.70 -8.09 15.08
CA SER A 329 3.54 -6.88 15.00
C SER A 329 3.89 -6.40 13.59
N VAL A 330 3.56 -7.13 12.51
CA VAL A 330 3.61 -6.56 11.14
C VAL A 330 2.61 -5.39 10.98
N THR A 331 1.68 -5.23 11.93
CA THR A 331 0.86 -4.02 12.09
C THR A 331 1.69 -2.75 12.30
N LYS A 332 2.84 -2.83 12.98
CA LYS A 332 3.64 -1.65 13.36
C LYS A 332 4.16 -0.85 12.16
N PRO A 333 4.73 -1.48 11.11
CA PRO A 333 5.06 -0.78 9.87
C PRO A 333 3.89 0.03 9.31
N MET A 334 2.68 -0.55 9.26
CA MET A 334 1.49 0.13 8.74
C MET A 334 1.13 1.32 9.62
N VAL A 335 1.10 1.16 10.94
CA VAL A 335 0.82 2.24 11.91
C VAL A 335 1.87 3.35 11.87
N ALA A 336 3.15 2.99 11.69
CA ALA A 336 4.23 3.95 11.50
C ALA A 336 4.05 4.76 10.21
N THR A 337 3.66 4.11 9.11
CA THR A 337 3.36 4.80 7.84
C THR A 337 2.29 5.87 8.02
N VAL A 338 1.17 5.55 8.68
CA VAL A 338 0.10 6.54 8.97
C VAL A 338 0.59 7.70 9.84
N ALA A 339 1.37 7.41 10.88
CA ALA A 339 1.96 8.45 11.72
C ALA A 339 2.91 9.35 10.92
N LEU A 340 3.65 8.78 9.97
CA LEU A 340 4.55 9.54 9.08
C LEU A 340 3.80 10.31 8.01
N GLN A 341 2.67 9.82 7.50
CA GLN A 341 1.77 10.60 6.64
C GLN A 341 1.26 11.85 7.38
N LEU A 342 0.86 11.71 8.66
CA LEU A 342 0.49 12.86 9.50
C LEU A 342 1.65 13.83 9.76
N VAL A 343 2.90 13.34 9.84
CA VAL A 343 4.10 14.20 9.90
C VAL A 343 4.30 14.94 8.59
N GLN A 344 4.14 14.26 7.44
CA GLN A 344 4.22 14.85 6.11
C GLN A 344 3.14 15.91 5.89
N GLU A 345 1.92 15.67 6.38
CA GLU A 345 0.80 16.65 6.41
C GLU A 345 1.01 17.81 7.41
N GLY A 346 2.14 17.83 8.14
CA GLY A 346 2.44 18.86 9.15
C GLY A 346 1.51 18.87 10.37
N ARG A 347 0.76 17.78 10.58
CA ARG A 347 -0.18 17.62 11.69
C ARG A 347 0.47 16.97 12.91
N LEU A 348 1.60 16.30 12.70
CA LEU A 348 2.48 15.76 13.73
C LEU A 348 3.93 16.22 13.48
N SER A 349 4.74 16.19 14.53
CA SER A 349 6.19 16.24 14.44
C SER A 349 6.81 15.02 15.12
N LEU A 350 7.91 14.51 14.55
CA LEU A 350 8.70 13.45 15.18
C LEU A 350 9.27 13.86 16.56
N GLU A 351 9.34 15.17 16.82
CA GLU A 351 9.82 15.72 18.09
C GLU A 351 8.70 16.08 19.07
N ASP A 352 7.43 15.89 18.70
CA ASP A 352 6.30 16.05 19.62
C ASP A 352 6.39 15.02 20.74
N THR A 353 6.07 15.46 21.95
CA THR A 353 6.12 14.64 23.17
C THR A 353 4.78 13.99 23.47
N LEU A 354 4.77 12.97 24.34
CA LEU A 354 3.51 12.37 24.78
C LEU A 354 2.55 13.40 25.38
N THR A 355 3.07 14.39 26.12
CA THR A 355 2.26 15.43 26.76
C THR A 355 1.66 16.45 25.81
N ASP A 356 2.12 16.51 24.57
CA ASP A 356 1.54 17.39 23.55
C ASP A 356 0.21 16.82 23.02
N TRP A 357 0.05 15.50 23.04
CA TRP A 357 -1.07 14.81 22.39
C TRP A 357 -1.94 13.98 23.34
N LEU A 358 -1.36 13.33 24.34
CA LEU A 358 -2.09 12.39 25.20
C LEU A 358 -2.59 13.06 26.50
N PRO A 359 -3.76 12.64 27.02
CA PRO A 359 -4.31 13.20 28.25
C PRO A 359 -3.48 12.83 29.48
N THR A 360 -3.60 13.63 30.54
CA THR A 360 -2.92 13.37 31.82
C THR A 360 -3.27 12.03 32.45
N ALA A 361 -4.46 11.49 32.13
CA ALA A 361 -4.87 10.14 32.54
C ALA A 361 -3.91 9.04 32.03
N ILE A 362 -3.23 9.29 30.92
CA ILE A 362 -2.19 8.42 30.36
C ILE A 362 -0.80 8.90 30.81
N THR A 363 -0.48 10.18 30.61
CA THR A 363 0.89 10.67 30.75
C THR A 363 1.41 10.72 32.19
N ASP A 364 0.53 10.88 33.19
CA ASP A 364 0.93 10.93 34.60
C ASP A 364 1.39 9.55 35.13
N GLY A 365 0.95 8.47 34.48
CA GLY A 365 1.34 7.11 34.81
C GLY A 365 2.66 6.66 34.19
N LEU A 366 3.24 7.47 33.28
CA LEU A 366 4.45 7.12 32.52
C LEU A 366 5.63 7.99 32.96
N GLU A 367 6.71 7.35 33.41
CA GLU A 367 7.96 8.04 33.71
C GLU A 367 8.52 8.75 32.47
N HIS A 368 8.97 10.00 32.63
CA HIS A 368 9.58 10.80 31.56
C HIS A 368 8.66 11.15 30.38
N SER A 369 7.33 11.08 30.53
CA SER A 369 6.36 11.35 29.46
C SER A 369 6.56 12.69 28.73
N GLN A 370 7.02 13.73 29.43
CA GLN A 370 7.36 15.04 28.85
C GLN A 370 8.64 15.08 27.99
N TYR A 371 9.38 13.97 27.91
CA TYR A 371 10.62 13.83 27.12
C TYR A 371 10.57 12.68 26.11
N ILE A 372 9.53 11.83 26.19
CA ILE A 372 9.32 10.75 25.22
C ILE A 372 8.64 11.39 24.01
N THR A 373 9.28 11.28 22.85
CA THR A 373 8.80 11.86 21.60
C THR A 373 8.18 10.79 20.71
N LEU A 374 7.42 11.20 19.69
CA LEU A 374 6.92 10.31 18.66
C LEU A 374 8.06 9.47 18.04
N ARG A 375 9.22 10.09 17.75
CA ARG A 375 10.41 9.38 17.28
C ARG A 375 10.84 8.27 18.24
N HIS A 376 10.87 8.56 19.54
CA HIS A 376 11.25 7.57 20.56
C HIS A 376 10.29 6.37 20.60
N LEU A 377 9.00 6.59 20.35
CA LEU A 377 8.03 5.50 20.25
C LEU A 377 8.29 4.66 18.99
N LEU A 378 8.37 5.31 17.82
CA LEU A 378 8.46 4.65 16.52
C LEU A 378 9.70 3.76 16.37
N ASN A 379 10.83 4.16 16.97
CA ASN A 379 12.10 3.41 16.87
C ASN A 379 12.44 2.59 18.12
N HIS A 380 11.52 2.49 19.09
CA HIS A 380 11.69 1.74 20.33
C HIS A 380 12.84 2.22 21.23
N THR A 381 13.00 3.54 21.36
CA THR A 381 13.96 4.17 22.30
C THR A 381 13.31 4.97 23.42
N SER A 382 12.01 4.80 23.64
CA SER A 382 11.25 5.46 24.71
C SER A 382 11.71 5.06 26.12
N GLY A 383 12.17 3.81 26.29
CA GLY A 383 12.42 3.21 27.60
C GLY A 383 11.16 2.75 28.34
N ILE A 384 10.00 2.76 27.69
CA ILE A 384 8.73 2.29 28.29
C ILE A 384 8.73 0.75 28.34
N PRO A 385 8.43 0.12 29.49
CA PRO A 385 8.29 -1.34 29.61
C PRO A 385 7.24 -1.91 28.65
N ASP A 386 7.47 -3.14 28.19
CA ASP A 386 6.50 -3.84 27.36
C ASP A 386 5.37 -4.44 28.22
N PHE A 387 4.12 -4.18 27.89
CA PHE A 387 3.00 -4.79 28.59
C PHE A 387 2.90 -6.29 28.31
N ASP A 388 3.37 -6.76 27.14
CA ASP A 388 3.32 -8.16 26.74
C ASP A 388 4.15 -9.06 27.66
N ASP A 389 5.24 -8.55 28.25
CA ASP A 389 6.10 -9.29 29.16
C ASP A 389 5.33 -9.85 30.36
N VAL A 390 4.29 -9.14 30.81
CA VAL A 390 3.42 -9.56 31.91
C VAL A 390 2.14 -10.20 31.37
N LEU A 391 1.52 -9.60 30.36
CA LEU A 391 0.23 -10.03 29.83
C LEU A 391 0.25 -11.45 29.26
N LEU A 392 1.29 -11.81 28.50
CA LEU A 392 1.42 -13.15 27.94
C LEU A 392 1.56 -14.20 29.03
N SER A 393 2.27 -13.89 30.13
CA SER A 393 2.39 -14.80 31.26
C SER A 393 1.03 -15.07 31.92
N ASP A 394 0.22 -14.03 32.13
CA ASP A 394 -1.14 -14.15 32.66
C ASP A 394 -2.05 -14.97 31.74
N LEU A 395 -1.94 -14.77 30.41
CA LEU A 395 -2.68 -15.52 29.39
C LEU A 395 -2.38 -17.02 29.39
N TYR A 396 -1.11 -17.38 29.63
CA TYR A 396 -0.72 -18.78 29.75
C TYR A 396 -1.33 -19.44 31.00
N GLU A 397 -1.54 -18.68 32.07
CA GLU A 397 -2.17 -19.17 33.30
C GLU A 397 -3.71 -19.19 33.23
N ASP A 398 -4.33 -18.19 32.60
CA ASP A 398 -5.78 -18.07 32.44
C ASP A 398 -6.17 -17.55 31.03
N GLN A 399 -6.43 -18.48 30.12
CA GLN A 399 -6.87 -18.17 28.75
C GLN A 399 -8.23 -17.45 28.68
N SER A 400 -9.05 -17.48 29.75
CA SER A 400 -10.31 -16.74 29.78
C SER A 400 -10.10 -15.23 29.84
N LEU A 401 -8.90 -14.78 30.24
CA LEU A 401 -8.48 -13.40 30.09
C LEU A 401 -8.53 -13.01 28.60
N GLY A 402 -8.07 -13.90 27.72
CA GLY A 402 -8.07 -13.81 26.25
C GLY A 402 -9.40 -13.42 25.59
N LEU A 403 -10.50 -13.55 26.33
CA LEU A 403 -11.87 -13.30 25.86
C LEU A 403 -12.42 -11.96 26.35
N LYS A 404 -11.70 -11.25 27.22
CA LYS A 404 -12.12 -9.95 27.78
C LYS A 404 -11.53 -8.82 26.95
N SER A 405 -12.41 -7.97 26.41
CA SER A 405 -12.01 -6.67 25.87
C SER A 405 -11.52 -5.77 27.01
N ARG A 406 -10.44 -5.01 26.74
CA ARG A 406 -9.89 -3.99 27.62
C ARG A 406 -9.67 -2.70 26.85
N THR A 407 -9.74 -1.57 27.53
CA THR A 407 -9.27 -0.30 26.96
C THR A 407 -7.76 -0.18 27.07
N ASN A 408 -7.16 0.69 26.26
CA ASN A 408 -5.74 0.99 26.31
C ASN A 408 -5.33 1.54 27.70
N GLU A 409 -6.18 2.36 28.33
CA GLU A 409 -5.97 2.86 29.70
C GLU A 409 -5.96 1.72 30.74
N GLU A 410 -6.83 0.71 30.60
CA GLU A 410 -6.85 -0.46 31.49
C GLU A 410 -5.57 -1.29 31.35
N ILE A 411 -5.09 -1.48 30.13
CA ILE A 411 -3.83 -2.19 29.86
C ILE A 411 -2.66 -1.45 30.49
N LEU A 412 -2.54 -0.15 30.23
CA LEU A 412 -1.46 0.68 30.77
C LEU A 412 -1.48 0.69 32.31
N ALA A 413 -2.67 0.84 32.91
CA ALA A 413 -2.84 0.85 34.35
C ALA A 413 -2.49 -0.49 35.02
N GLN A 414 -2.85 -1.60 34.38
CA GLN A 414 -2.61 -2.93 34.94
C GLN A 414 -1.16 -3.39 34.73
N TYR A 415 -0.58 -3.09 33.56
CA TYR A 415 0.65 -3.74 33.12
C TYR A 415 1.85 -2.80 33.02
N VAL A 416 1.67 -1.48 32.94
CA VAL A 416 2.79 -0.55 32.65
C VAL A 416 3.07 0.41 33.79
N TYR A 417 2.08 1.11 34.35
CA TYR A 417 2.31 2.24 35.28
C TYR A 417 3.07 1.88 36.57
N ALA A 418 3.01 0.63 37.01
CA ALA A 418 3.74 0.17 38.19
C ALA A 418 5.20 -0.22 37.90
N GLN A 419 5.59 -0.28 36.63
CA GLN A 419 6.93 -0.69 36.20
C GLN A 419 7.85 0.53 36.00
N PRO A 420 9.12 0.46 36.44
CA PRO A 420 10.07 1.54 36.21
C PRO A 420 10.49 1.60 34.73
N SER A 421 10.88 2.79 34.26
CA SER A 421 11.45 2.92 32.91
C SER A 421 12.75 2.12 32.76
N LEU A 422 12.90 1.46 31.61
CA LEU A 422 14.05 0.61 31.29
C LEU A 422 15.30 1.42 30.97
N SER A 423 15.14 2.63 30.41
CA SER A 423 16.22 3.57 30.12
C SER A 423 15.67 4.98 29.92
N ALA A 424 16.50 6.01 30.04
CA ALA A 424 16.06 7.35 29.67
C ALA A 424 15.76 7.44 28.16
N PRO A 425 14.78 8.27 27.72
CA PRO A 425 14.40 8.36 26.32
C PRO A 425 15.60 8.66 25.40
N GLY A 426 15.69 7.92 24.29
CA GLY A 426 16.75 8.01 23.29
C GLY A 426 18.09 7.39 23.69
N LYS A 427 18.22 6.75 24.87
CA LYS A 427 19.51 6.20 25.35
C LYS A 427 19.78 4.78 24.90
N ALA A 428 18.77 3.95 24.81
CA ALA A 428 18.90 2.55 24.44
C ALA A 428 17.70 2.10 23.64
N TYR A 429 17.93 1.16 22.74
CA TYR A 429 16.87 0.39 22.11
C TYR A 429 16.29 -0.60 23.11
N SER A 430 14.96 -0.66 23.20
CA SER A 430 14.22 -1.70 23.90
C SER A 430 12.87 -1.87 23.20
N TYR A 431 12.71 -3.00 22.51
CA TYR A 431 11.44 -3.36 21.88
C TYR A 431 10.32 -3.32 22.93
N SER A 432 9.18 -2.73 22.57
CA SER A 432 8.05 -2.54 23.47
C SER A 432 6.77 -2.35 22.67
N ASN A 433 5.82 -3.27 22.81
CA ASN A 433 4.50 -3.14 22.19
C ASN A 433 3.74 -1.91 22.73
N THR A 434 3.98 -1.54 23.98
CA THR A 434 3.43 -0.33 24.60
C THR A 434 3.69 0.93 23.78
N ASN A 435 4.84 1.02 23.10
CA ASN A 435 5.14 2.18 22.26
C ASN A 435 4.12 2.35 21.14
N TYR A 436 3.74 1.27 20.46
CA TYR A 436 2.83 1.32 19.33
C TYR A 436 1.36 1.38 19.74
N LEU A 437 1.03 0.90 20.94
CA LEU A 437 -0.25 1.22 21.58
C LEU A 437 -0.40 2.75 21.74
N LEU A 438 0.65 3.43 22.23
CA LEU A 438 0.65 4.88 22.36
C LEU A 438 0.70 5.63 21.02
N VAL A 439 1.39 5.10 20.00
CA VAL A 439 1.35 5.69 18.64
C VAL A 439 -0.08 5.63 18.09
N GLY A 440 -0.79 4.52 18.27
CA GLY A 440 -2.20 4.41 17.89
C GLY A 440 -3.07 5.49 18.52
N GLU A 441 -2.96 5.68 19.83
CA GLU A 441 -3.66 6.74 20.59
C GLU A 441 -3.35 8.16 20.07
N ILE A 442 -2.09 8.44 19.73
CA ILE A 442 -1.68 9.72 19.14
C ILE A 442 -2.34 9.90 17.76
N VAL A 443 -2.30 8.88 16.91
CA VAL A 443 -2.92 8.91 15.58
C VAL A 443 -4.42 9.16 15.67
N GLU A 444 -5.13 8.49 16.57
CA GLU A 444 -6.57 8.71 16.79
C GLU A 444 -6.86 10.13 17.28
N THR A 445 -6.05 10.62 18.22
CA THR A 445 -6.20 11.97 18.78
C THR A 445 -6.03 13.06 17.71
N VAL A 446 -4.97 12.97 16.90
CA VAL A 446 -4.66 13.93 15.83
C VAL A 446 -5.69 13.84 14.70
N SER A 447 -6.14 12.62 14.39
CA SER A 447 -7.08 12.36 13.30
C SER A 447 -8.53 12.60 13.67
N ASN A 448 -8.84 12.69 14.97
CA ASN A 448 -10.19 12.80 15.51
C ASN A 448 -11.13 11.72 14.94
N THR A 449 -10.60 10.51 14.75
CA THR A 449 -11.30 9.32 14.26
C THR A 449 -10.54 8.08 14.71
N SER A 450 -11.17 6.92 14.61
CA SER A 450 -10.56 5.66 15.05
C SER A 450 -9.43 5.21 14.11
N LEU A 451 -8.44 4.49 14.66
CA LEU A 451 -7.25 4.03 13.95
C LEU A 451 -7.60 3.17 12.74
N ALA A 452 -8.64 2.32 12.85
CA ALA A 452 -9.17 1.56 11.73
C ALA A 452 -9.57 2.42 10.53
N LYS A 453 -10.24 3.55 10.78
CA LYS A 453 -10.67 4.45 9.71
C LYS A 453 -9.49 5.14 9.06
N VAL A 454 -8.47 5.48 9.85
CA VAL A 454 -7.23 6.07 9.32
C VAL A 454 -6.48 5.05 8.47
N LEU A 455 -6.24 3.84 9.00
CA LEU A 455 -5.59 2.74 8.28
C LEU A 455 -6.33 2.39 6.97
N ARG A 456 -7.66 2.31 7.02
CA ARG A 456 -8.46 2.03 5.83
C ARG A 456 -8.30 3.12 4.77
N LYS A 457 -8.50 4.38 5.16
CA LYS A 457 -8.45 5.51 4.22
C LYS A 457 -7.05 5.77 3.66
N GLN A 458 -6.01 5.62 4.49
CA GLN A 458 -4.65 6.03 4.13
C GLN A 458 -3.76 4.88 3.65
N ILE A 459 -4.16 3.62 3.85
CA ILE A 459 -3.40 2.45 3.41
C ILE A 459 -4.29 1.44 2.66
N PHE A 460 -5.34 0.92 3.28
CA PHE A 460 -6.03 -0.24 2.70
C PHE A 460 -6.79 0.07 1.40
N GLU A 461 -7.52 1.17 1.34
CA GLU A 461 -8.26 1.59 0.15
C GLU A 461 -7.30 2.01 -0.98
N PRO A 462 -6.31 2.91 -0.76
CA PRO A 462 -5.35 3.30 -1.80
C PRO A 462 -4.56 2.15 -2.42
N LEU A 463 -4.26 1.12 -1.62
CA LEU A 463 -3.51 -0.06 -2.09
C LEU A 463 -4.41 -1.23 -2.53
N GLY A 464 -5.73 -1.06 -2.51
CA GLY A 464 -6.65 -2.14 -2.87
C GLY A 464 -6.58 -3.37 -1.95
N MET A 465 -6.14 -3.20 -0.70
CA MET A 465 -6.04 -4.26 0.33
C MET A 465 -7.43 -4.59 0.91
N GLN A 466 -8.33 -5.07 0.06
CA GLN A 466 -9.74 -5.29 0.39
C GLN A 466 -9.96 -6.39 1.45
N ASN A 467 -8.94 -7.24 1.69
CA ASN A 467 -8.99 -8.31 2.67
C ASN A 467 -8.31 -7.95 4.00
N SER A 468 -7.98 -6.67 4.18
CA SER A 468 -7.35 -6.14 5.39
C SER A 468 -8.33 -5.37 6.28
N PHE A 469 -8.31 -5.68 7.58
CA PHE A 469 -9.22 -5.15 8.58
C PHE A 469 -8.51 -4.92 9.91
N PHE A 470 -8.84 -3.85 10.61
CA PHE A 470 -8.32 -3.58 11.95
C PHE A 470 -9.33 -4.01 13.03
N SER A 471 -9.03 -5.08 13.75
CA SER A 471 -9.85 -5.60 14.85
C SER A 471 -9.39 -5.01 16.20
N PRO A 472 -10.29 -4.59 17.10
CA PRO A 472 -11.76 -4.81 17.12
C PRO A 472 -12.60 -3.80 16.34
N GLN A 473 -12.00 -2.69 15.93
CA GLN A 473 -12.77 -1.53 15.47
C GLN A 473 -13.59 -1.81 14.19
N GLU A 474 -13.22 -2.86 13.46
CA GLU A 474 -13.93 -3.36 12.29
C GLU A 474 -14.47 -4.78 12.47
N SER A 475 -15.63 -5.02 11.84
CA SER A 475 -16.11 -6.38 11.65
C SER A 475 -15.33 -7.03 10.51
N ILE A 476 -14.87 -8.27 10.71
CA ILE A 476 -14.14 -9.05 9.70
C ILE A 476 -15.14 -9.95 8.95
N PRO A 477 -15.52 -9.64 7.71
CA PRO A 477 -16.59 -10.36 7.02
C PRO A 477 -16.16 -11.79 6.69
N GLY A 478 -16.78 -12.81 7.29
CA GLY A 478 -16.41 -14.22 7.09
C GLY A 478 -15.30 -14.74 8.01
N GLY A 479 -14.77 -13.91 8.92
CA GLY A 479 -13.78 -14.31 9.92
C GLY A 479 -12.36 -14.48 9.39
N TYR A 480 -11.51 -15.13 10.18
CA TYR A 480 -10.10 -15.39 9.89
C TYR A 480 -9.73 -16.81 10.34
N THR A 481 -8.56 -17.28 9.91
CA THR A 481 -8.06 -18.64 10.16
C THR A 481 -7.95 -19.00 11.63
N TYR A 482 -7.94 -20.30 11.94
CA TYR A 482 -7.74 -20.77 13.30
C TYR A 482 -6.27 -20.68 13.69
N GLY A 483 -5.97 -20.17 14.89
CA GLY A 483 -4.61 -20.02 15.41
C GLY A 483 -4.21 -21.13 16.36
N TYR A 484 -2.95 -21.58 16.27
CA TYR A 484 -2.42 -22.69 17.06
C TYR A 484 -1.09 -22.35 17.72
N PHE A 485 -0.87 -22.75 18.96
CA PHE A 485 0.44 -22.55 19.61
C PHE A 485 0.87 -23.80 20.36
N ASP A 486 2.19 -23.97 20.49
CA ASP A 486 2.76 -25.06 21.27
C ASP A 486 2.50 -24.84 22.76
N GLY A 487 1.92 -25.83 23.43
CA GLY A 487 1.80 -25.81 24.89
C GLY A 487 3.18 -25.84 25.56
N ASP A 488 3.25 -25.58 26.86
CA ASP A 488 4.52 -25.60 27.59
C ASP A 488 5.30 -26.92 27.42
N GLN A 489 6.57 -26.92 27.82
CA GLN A 489 7.55 -28.02 27.68
C GLN A 489 7.14 -29.39 28.28
N ASN A 490 5.90 -29.52 28.78
CA ASN A 490 5.31 -30.70 29.38
C ASN A 490 4.45 -31.55 28.40
N GLY A 491 4.45 -31.25 27.10
CA GLY A 491 3.86 -32.12 26.08
C GLY A 491 2.34 -32.02 25.95
N MET A 492 1.78 -30.83 26.17
CA MET A 492 0.38 -30.52 25.81
C MET A 492 0.26 -30.43 24.27
N PRO A 493 -0.81 -30.98 23.66
CA PRO A 493 -1.05 -30.81 22.23
C PRO A 493 -1.29 -29.35 21.88
N SER A 494 -1.06 -28.99 20.60
CA SER A 494 -1.38 -27.67 20.03
C SER A 494 -2.75 -27.17 20.50
N VAL A 495 -2.80 -26.01 21.13
CA VAL A 495 -4.05 -25.44 21.63
C VAL A 495 -4.64 -24.49 20.58
N ASP A 496 -5.91 -24.71 20.26
CA ASP A 496 -6.72 -23.82 19.43
C ASP A 496 -7.03 -22.53 20.21
N VAL A 497 -6.56 -21.40 19.70
CA VAL A 497 -6.78 -20.05 20.27
C VAL A 497 -7.68 -19.18 19.41
N SER A 498 -8.41 -19.78 18.49
CA SER A 498 -9.23 -19.05 17.50
C SER A 498 -10.45 -18.39 18.12
N ALA A 499 -10.87 -18.89 19.28
CA ALA A 499 -11.87 -18.25 20.11
C ALA A 499 -11.34 -17.00 20.83
N LEU A 500 -10.01 -16.84 20.93
CA LEU A 500 -9.42 -15.64 21.51
C LEU A 500 -9.67 -14.46 20.59
N ASN A 501 -10.17 -13.39 21.19
CA ASN A 501 -10.50 -12.20 20.45
C ASN A 501 -9.18 -11.51 20.05
N PRO A 502 -9.00 -11.12 18.77
CA PRO A 502 -7.83 -10.34 18.36
C PRO A 502 -7.72 -9.02 19.10
N SER A 503 -8.85 -8.53 19.60
CA SER A 503 -8.96 -7.34 20.44
C SER A 503 -8.72 -7.55 21.93
N PHE A 504 -8.08 -8.66 22.28
CA PHE A 504 -7.61 -8.90 23.63
C PHE A 504 -6.58 -7.84 24.10
N ASP A 505 -5.87 -7.19 23.17
CA ASP A 505 -4.82 -6.19 23.45
C ASP A 505 -5.27 -4.72 23.39
N GLY A 506 -6.58 -4.46 23.37
CA GLY A 506 -7.10 -3.10 23.21
C GLY A 506 -6.98 -2.55 21.79
N ASP A 507 -7.35 -1.28 21.62
CA ASP A 507 -7.31 -0.53 20.36
C ASP A 507 -5.88 -0.02 20.09
N GLY A 508 -4.88 -0.91 20.15
CA GLY A 508 -3.47 -0.54 20.12
C GLY A 508 -2.85 -0.70 18.74
N GLY A 509 -2.06 0.28 18.29
CA GLY A 509 -1.34 0.22 17.00
C GLY A 509 -0.18 -0.81 16.94
N HIS A 510 -0.04 -1.69 17.94
CA HIS A 510 1.04 -2.67 18.02
C HIS A 510 0.72 -4.00 17.33
N ALA A 511 -0.58 -4.34 17.21
CA ALA A 511 -1.14 -5.55 16.62
C ALA A 511 -2.63 -5.31 16.24
N GLY A 512 -3.35 -6.34 15.80
CA GLY A 512 -4.80 -6.27 15.57
C GLY A 512 -5.24 -6.18 14.09
N ILE A 513 -4.29 -6.00 13.16
CA ILE A 513 -4.60 -6.15 11.74
C ILE A 513 -4.79 -7.63 11.38
N VAL A 514 -5.91 -7.88 10.70
CA VAL A 514 -6.22 -9.10 9.98
C VAL A 514 -5.99 -8.88 8.51
N SER A 515 -5.19 -9.73 7.88
CA SER A 515 -4.79 -9.55 6.47
C SER A 515 -4.49 -10.90 5.81
N THR A 516 -4.31 -10.87 4.49
CA THR A 516 -3.76 -11.98 3.68
C THR A 516 -2.27 -11.77 3.43
N ALA A 517 -1.56 -12.81 2.98
CA ALA A 517 -0.17 -12.68 2.53
C ALA A 517 -0.07 -11.70 1.35
N ARG A 518 -1.02 -11.75 0.41
CA ARG A 518 -1.11 -10.83 -0.74
C ARG A 518 -1.12 -9.37 -0.29
N ASP A 519 -2.03 -9.01 0.61
CA ASP A 519 -2.21 -7.64 1.06
C ASP A 519 -0.96 -7.13 1.81
N VAL A 520 -0.31 -7.98 2.62
CA VAL A 520 0.96 -7.62 3.30
C VAL A 520 2.09 -7.39 2.29
N ALA A 521 2.17 -8.21 1.25
CA ALA A 521 3.14 -8.00 0.18
C ALA A 521 2.86 -6.69 -0.57
N ARG A 522 1.59 -6.41 -0.89
CA ARG A 522 1.19 -5.18 -1.57
C ARG A 522 1.46 -3.93 -0.73
N PHE A 523 1.23 -3.97 0.58
CA PHE A 523 1.61 -2.90 1.50
C PHE A 523 3.10 -2.55 1.40
N THR A 524 3.96 -3.57 1.44
CA THR A 524 5.41 -3.36 1.39
C THR A 524 5.82 -2.77 0.05
N GLN A 525 5.26 -3.29 -1.04
CA GLN A 525 5.52 -2.81 -2.39
C GLN A 525 5.10 -1.33 -2.55
N GLY A 526 3.84 -0.99 -2.22
CA GLY A 526 3.35 0.38 -2.34
C GLY A 526 4.04 1.37 -1.38
N LEU A 527 4.55 0.91 -0.23
CA LEU A 527 5.40 1.73 0.63
C LEU A 527 6.70 2.14 -0.09
N LEU A 528 7.28 1.24 -0.89
CA LEU A 528 8.58 1.40 -1.51
C LEU A 528 8.52 2.09 -2.87
N GLU A 529 7.41 1.91 -3.58
CA GLU A 529 7.08 2.61 -4.82
C GLU A 529 6.66 4.07 -4.57
N GLY A 530 6.60 4.49 -3.30
CA GLY A 530 6.27 5.88 -2.93
C GLY A 530 4.77 6.18 -2.95
N GLU A 531 3.90 5.18 -3.09
CA GLU A 531 2.44 5.38 -3.09
C GLU A 531 1.90 5.85 -1.73
N LEU A 532 2.63 5.56 -0.64
CA LEU A 532 2.20 5.89 0.72
C LEU A 532 2.96 7.08 1.34
N LEU A 533 4.24 7.25 1.01
CA LEU A 533 5.13 8.24 1.62
C LEU A 533 5.96 8.93 0.55
N ALA A 534 6.13 10.25 0.66
CA ALA A 534 7.04 10.97 -0.21
C ALA A 534 8.49 10.49 0.00
N PRO A 535 9.38 10.61 -1.01
CA PRO A 535 10.74 10.05 -0.95
C PRO A 535 11.55 10.46 0.29
N GLU A 536 11.47 11.73 0.72
CA GLU A 536 12.21 12.19 1.92
C GLU A 536 11.62 11.62 3.22
N THR A 537 10.30 11.40 3.29
CA THR A 537 9.65 10.76 4.45
C THR A 537 9.96 9.27 4.51
N LEU A 538 9.92 8.56 3.37
CA LEU A 538 10.33 7.16 3.28
C LEU A 538 11.81 6.97 3.68
N LYS A 539 12.67 7.89 3.26
CA LYS A 539 14.07 7.93 3.69
C LYS A 539 14.22 8.18 5.18
N GLN A 540 13.40 9.02 5.81
CA GLN A 540 13.39 9.16 7.27
C GLN A 540 12.97 7.86 7.99
N MET A 541 12.04 7.10 7.41
CA MET A 541 11.60 5.81 7.94
C MET A 541 12.72 4.76 7.90
N THR A 542 13.54 4.79 6.85
CA THR A 542 14.47 3.71 6.46
C THR A 542 15.95 4.05 6.67
N THR A 543 16.29 5.22 7.21
CA THR A 543 17.69 5.63 7.46
C THR A 543 17.93 6.03 8.91
N ASN A 544 19.20 6.06 9.32
CA ASN A 544 19.63 6.45 10.68
C ASN A 544 19.01 5.58 11.80
N GLY A 545 18.82 4.29 11.52
CA GLY A 545 18.24 3.36 12.48
C GLY A 545 19.06 3.21 13.76
N VAL A 546 18.40 2.82 14.84
CA VAL A 546 19.01 2.61 16.15
C VAL A 546 19.53 1.16 16.25
N PRO A 547 20.79 0.92 16.66
CA PRO A 547 21.32 -0.44 16.79
C PRO A 547 20.53 -1.30 17.79
N VAL A 548 20.15 -2.52 17.37
CA VAL A 548 19.37 -3.49 18.17
C VAL A 548 20.26 -4.49 18.93
N GLY A 549 21.52 -4.63 18.53
CA GLY A 549 22.56 -5.39 19.24
C GLY A 549 23.02 -6.70 18.57
N ASP A 550 22.24 -7.23 17.64
CA ASP A 550 22.57 -8.38 16.77
C ASP A 550 23.17 -7.95 15.42
N GLY A 551 23.39 -6.65 15.25
CA GLY A 551 23.85 -6.01 14.02
C GLY A 551 22.73 -5.35 13.22
N THR A 552 21.47 -5.65 13.51
CA THR A 552 20.33 -4.99 12.85
C THR A 552 20.08 -3.60 13.43
N PHE A 553 19.31 -2.80 12.70
CA PHE A 553 18.91 -1.46 13.11
C PHE A 553 17.39 -1.32 13.11
N SER A 554 16.86 -0.58 14.07
CA SER A 554 15.46 -0.18 14.18
C SER A 554 15.27 1.18 13.50
N GLY A 555 14.59 1.20 12.36
CA GLY A 555 14.09 2.42 11.72
C GLY A 555 12.85 2.97 12.43
N LEU A 556 11.98 3.67 11.71
CA LEU A 556 10.68 4.10 12.22
C LEU A 556 9.64 3.02 11.91
N GLY A 557 9.50 2.03 12.80
CA GLY A 557 8.53 0.94 12.65
C GLY A 557 8.92 -0.18 11.70
N ILE A 558 10.17 -0.19 11.23
CA ILE A 558 10.71 -1.25 10.37
C ILE A 558 12.15 -1.58 10.76
N PHE A 559 12.56 -2.83 10.58
CA PHE A 559 13.94 -3.24 10.80
C PHE A 559 14.76 -3.20 9.53
N LEU A 560 16.05 -2.93 9.71
CA LEU A 560 17.02 -2.68 8.65
C LEU A 560 18.22 -3.62 8.89
N ASP A 561 18.78 -4.13 7.81
CA ASP A 561 19.91 -5.05 7.88
C ASP A 561 21.24 -4.38 8.27
N PRO A 562 22.22 -5.18 8.73
CA PRO A 562 23.54 -4.68 9.15
C PRO A 562 24.40 -4.14 8.00
N GLN A 563 24.08 -4.48 6.75
CA GLN A 563 25.01 -4.38 5.60
C GLN A 563 24.78 -3.17 4.69
N GLY A 564 23.79 -2.32 4.99
CA GLY A 564 23.68 -1.03 4.32
C GLY A 564 22.28 -0.52 4.11
N TYR A 565 21.29 -0.89 4.95
CA TYR A 565 19.89 -0.53 4.73
C TYR A 565 19.35 -1.18 3.44
N THR A 566 19.85 -2.38 3.13
CA THR A 566 19.64 -3.10 1.88
C THR A 566 18.61 -4.21 1.99
N VAL A 567 17.97 -4.40 3.15
CA VAL A 567 16.84 -5.29 3.36
C VAL A 567 15.95 -4.65 4.42
N LEU A 568 14.65 -4.55 4.13
CA LEU A 568 13.64 -4.11 5.09
C LEU A 568 12.85 -5.31 5.56
N PHE A 569 12.61 -5.42 6.86
CA PHE A 569 11.83 -6.53 7.38
C PHE A 569 11.09 -6.18 8.67
N HIS A 570 10.04 -6.95 8.95
CA HIS A 570 9.40 -6.97 10.25
C HIS A 570 8.79 -8.35 10.53
N GLY A 571 8.99 -8.84 11.75
CA GLY A 571 8.35 -10.06 12.23
C GLY A 571 7.11 -9.74 13.05
N GLY A 572 6.04 -10.51 12.88
CA GLY A 572 4.85 -10.45 13.71
C GLY A 572 4.62 -11.77 14.40
N SER A 573 4.22 -11.71 15.67
CA SER A 573 3.67 -12.87 16.33
C SER A 573 2.47 -12.45 17.18
N TRP A 574 1.44 -13.27 17.17
CA TRP A 574 0.30 -13.20 18.07
C TRP A 574 0.00 -14.61 18.57
N LEU A 575 -0.68 -14.78 19.71
CA LEU A 575 -1.04 -16.12 20.19
C LEU A 575 -1.69 -16.93 19.07
N GLY A 576 -1.00 -17.93 18.54
CA GLY A 576 -1.54 -18.78 17.47
C GLY A 576 -1.16 -18.41 16.05
N TRP A 577 -0.52 -17.27 15.79
CA TRP A 577 -0.15 -16.82 14.45
C TRP A 577 1.25 -16.22 14.43
N SER A 578 1.95 -16.40 13.32
CA SER A 578 3.22 -15.74 13.06
C SER A 578 3.25 -15.21 11.63
N SER A 579 3.86 -14.05 11.44
CA SER A 579 3.97 -13.39 10.14
C SER A 579 5.37 -12.84 9.95
N GLN A 580 5.77 -12.73 8.69
CA GLN A 580 7.02 -12.10 8.30
C GLN A 580 6.75 -11.24 7.07
N LEU A 581 7.36 -10.06 7.08
CA LEU A 581 7.44 -9.13 5.97
C LEU A 581 8.91 -8.93 5.64
N LEU A 582 9.27 -9.03 4.37
CA LEU A 582 10.63 -8.88 3.87
C LEU A 582 10.62 -8.17 2.52
N TYR A 583 11.53 -7.22 2.33
CA TYR A 583 11.84 -6.62 1.05
C TYR A 583 13.31 -6.81 0.70
N LEU A 584 13.57 -7.19 -0.55
CA LEU A 584 14.87 -7.44 -1.13
C LEU A 584 15.17 -6.40 -2.22
N PRO A 585 15.70 -5.20 -1.87
CA PRO A 585 15.98 -4.11 -2.80
C PRO A 585 16.79 -4.48 -4.04
N ASN A 586 17.77 -5.38 -3.94
CA ASN A 586 18.58 -5.80 -5.09
C ASN A 586 17.79 -6.57 -6.15
N GLN A 587 16.66 -7.15 -5.76
CA GLN A 587 15.74 -7.89 -6.63
C GLN A 587 14.43 -7.13 -6.83
N ASP A 588 14.28 -5.96 -6.19
CA ASP A 588 13.05 -5.21 -6.04
C ASP A 588 11.83 -6.13 -5.77
N THR A 589 12.02 -7.07 -4.82
CA THR A 589 11.07 -8.14 -4.55
C THR A 589 10.60 -8.09 -3.10
N THR A 590 9.29 -8.19 -2.90
CA THR A 590 8.68 -8.33 -1.58
C THR A 590 8.29 -9.77 -1.33
N ILE A 591 8.52 -10.25 -0.10
CA ILE A 591 8.08 -11.55 0.37
C ILE A 591 7.29 -11.36 1.65
N SER A 592 6.10 -11.94 1.70
CA SER A 592 5.31 -12.07 2.92
C SER A 592 5.05 -13.54 3.21
N VAL A 593 5.08 -13.91 4.48
CA VAL A 593 4.79 -15.27 4.95
C VAL A 593 3.90 -15.16 6.16
N ILE A 594 2.80 -15.91 6.19
CA ILE A 594 1.92 -15.98 7.35
C ILE A 594 1.58 -17.43 7.67
N THR A 595 1.75 -17.80 8.93
CA THR A 595 1.43 -19.13 9.45
C THR A 595 0.35 -19.01 10.51
N ASN A 596 -0.52 -20.02 10.58
CA ASN A 596 -1.49 -20.14 11.66
C ASN A 596 -0.89 -20.88 12.87
N PHE A 597 0.39 -20.63 13.15
CA PHE A 597 1.06 -21.22 14.28
C PHE A 597 2.08 -20.29 14.94
N LYS A 598 2.15 -20.30 16.26
CA LYS A 598 3.23 -19.67 17.04
C LYS A 598 4.10 -20.74 17.71
N SER A 599 5.37 -20.81 17.32
CA SER A 599 6.35 -21.72 17.93
C SER A 599 6.95 -21.13 19.21
N GLN A 600 7.05 -21.93 20.27
CA GLN A 600 7.93 -21.62 21.42
C GLN A 600 9.36 -22.15 21.25
N ALA A 601 9.61 -22.96 20.21
CA ALA A 601 10.90 -23.57 19.99
C ALA A 601 11.89 -22.57 19.37
N SER A 602 13.17 -22.72 19.69
CA SER A 602 14.27 -21.95 19.10
C SER A 602 14.42 -22.14 17.57
N SER A 603 13.60 -23.00 16.96
CA SER A 603 13.67 -23.36 15.54
C SER A 603 12.97 -22.36 14.61
N GLN A 604 12.11 -21.46 15.13
CA GLN A 604 11.39 -20.42 14.37
C GLN A 604 10.99 -20.85 12.95
N PRO A 605 10.08 -21.83 12.82
CA PRO A 605 9.76 -22.46 11.54
C PRO A 605 9.21 -21.49 10.49
N GLU A 606 8.57 -20.38 10.91
CA GLU A 606 8.18 -19.25 10.06
C GLU A 606 9.38 -18.51 9.45
N VAL A 607 10.48 -18.36 10.21
CA VAL A 607 11.74 -17.78 9.70
C VAL A 607 12.41 -18.76 8.76
N LYS A 608 12.37 -20.06 9.06
CA LYS A 608 12.83 -21.10 8.12
C LYS A 608 12.02 -21.08 6.82
N LEU A 609 10.69 -20.92 6.88
CA LEU A 609 9.84 -20.79 5.71
C LEU A 609 10.23 -19.56 4.88
N LEU A 610 10.41 -18.41 5.53
CA LEU A 610 10.89 -17.18 4.89
C LEU A 610 12.28 -17.38 4.24
N GLN A 611 13.21 -18.05 4.93
CA GLN A 611 14.55 -18.33 4.41
C GLN A 611 14.50 -19.28 3.21
N ASP A 612 13.73 -20.36 3.29
CA ASP A 612 13.63 -21.35 2.21
C ASP A 612 12.89 -20.75 0.99
N ILE A 613 11.87 -19.91 1.21
CA ILE A 613 11.22 -19.12 0.15
C ILE A 613 12.21 -18.11 -0.42
N GLY A 614 12.87 -17.31 0.41
CA GLY A 614 13.86 -16.33 -0.02
C GLY A 614 15.02 -16.95 -0.80
N LEU A 615 15.53 -18.09 -0.37
CA LEU A 615 16.54 -18.87 -1.11
C LEU A 615 15.99 -19.42 -2.42
N SER A 616 14.76 -19.94 -2.44
CA SER A 616 14.12 -20.39 -3.67
C SER A 616 13.89 -19.24 -4.65
N VAL A 617 13.45 -18.07 -4.18
CA VAL A 617 13.32 -16.83 -4.94
C VAL A 617 14.68 -16.42 -5.51
N ILE A 618 15.71 -16.39 -4.67
CA ILE A 618 17.07 -16.04 -5.09
C ILE A 618 17.65 -17.07 -6.05
N ASP A 619 17.37 -18.37 -5.95
CA ASP A 619 18.02 -19.40 -6.78
C ASP A 619 17.24 -19.76 -8.04
N ASN A 620 15.90 -19.79 -7.97
CA ASN A 620 15.03 -20.25 -9.04
C ASN A 620 14.31 -19.10 -9.76
N PHE A 621 14.11 -17.96 -9.09
CA PHE A 621 13.39 -16.83 -9.70
C PHE A 621 14.32 -15.82 -10.39
N LYS A 622 15.64 -15.93 -10.23
CA LYS A 622 16.65 -15.14 -10.97
C LYS A 622 16.46 -15.16 -12.50
N ASP A 623 16.02 -16.30 -13.06
CA ASP A 623 15.77 -16.43 -14.50
C ASP A 623 14.40 -15.84 -14.93
N TYR A 624 13.53 -15.48 -13.96
CA TYR A 624 12.18 -14.94 -14.20
C TYR A 624 12.08 -13.43 -14.01
N PHE A 625 13.04 -12.83 -13.31
CA PHE A 625 13.23 -11.39 -13.30
C PHE A 625 13.99 -11.01 -14.57
N VAL A 626 13.49 -10.01 -15.31
CA VAL A 626 14.13 -9.54 -16.55
C VAL A 626 15.61 -9.26 -16.26
N GLU A 627 16.51 -9.87 -17.03
CA GLU A 627 17.92 -9.49 -17.05
C GLU A 627 18.01 -8.00 -17.38
N ASN A 628 18.27 -7.16 -16.38
CA ASN A 628 18.99 -5.90 -16.50
C ASN A 628 19.76 -5.59 -15.22
#